data_AF-A0A942PNM2-F1
#
_entry.id   AF-A0A942PNM2-F1
#
_cell.length_a   1.000
_cell.length_b   1.000
_cell.length_c   1.000
_cell.angle_alpha   90.00
_cell.angle_beta   90.00
_cell.angle_gamma   90.00
#
_symmetry.space_group_name_H-M   'P 1'
#
loop_
_entity.id
_entity.type
_entity.pdbx_description
1 polymer ?
#
loop_
_entity_poly.entity_id
_entity_poly.type
_entity_poly.pdbx_seq_one_letter_code
_entity_poly.pdbx_strand_id
1 'polypeptide(L)'
;MREYNVHEVLAILQKYYITDSQQMVTRWIREGKIRAVRTDNRKDGYRVAEDDLFDFIEEQRPGLEMVMNGYYDHYIKDVRLNLFKEENSPVLLDKDDEDEDEDEQASNEEKDTELNDVKSKITELENKFNILQKSLNKVIEQNKQVLAKNDHHLVDKEMLNQLNDKIDRITEQINYKIDGITEQLNDKMEEFKEQIKNTKVNSTSSQKEVNINLTYDEFKDLSKDILSELDFQVEENKKEEHLSLVYKHIAVDNKIKEEFLSDDGTFFITPKNNEYKQPKRFMKDVIQYYLENLQPQT
;
A
#
# COMPACT_ATOMS: atom_id res chain seq x y z
N MET A 1 -4.91 -28.26 2.27
CA MET A 1 -4.23 -27.17 1.55
C MET A 1 -2.76 -27.56 1.45
N ARG A 2 -2.20 -27.62 0.25
CA ARG A 2 -0.77 -27.95 0.10
C ARG A 2 0.02 -26.68 0.41
N GLU A 3 1.11 -26.84 1.15
CA GLU A 3 2.00 -25.73 1.51
C GLU A 3 3.38 -26.00 0.94
N TYR A 4 3.99 -24.95 0.40
CA TYR A 4 5.31 -25.01 -0.21
C TYR A 4 6.32 -24.27 0.64
N ASN A 5 7.52 -24.84 0.73
CA ASN A 5 8.67 -24.13 1.28
C ASN A 5 9.25 -23.15 0.24
N VAL A 6 10.09 -22.21 0.68
CA VAL A 6 10.68 -21.18 -0.20
C VAL A 6 11.44 -21.75 -1.41
N HIS A 7 12.07 -22.92 -1.29
CA HIS A 7 12.79 -23.56 -2.41
C HIS A 7 11.82 -24.22 -3.40
N GLU A 8 10.75 -24.81 -2.92
CA GLU A 8 9.69 -25.38 -3.76
C GLU A 8 8.95 -24.27 -4.50
N VAL A 9 8.65 -23.16 -3.81
CA VAL A 9 8.11 -21.94 -4.41
C VAL A 9 9.03 -21.45 -5.52
N LEU A 10 10.35 -21.37 -5.27
CA LEU A 10 11.32 -20.99 -6.29
C LEU A 10 11.30 -21.92 -7.50
N ALA A 11 11.27 -23.24 -7.29
CA ALA A 11 11.24 -24.21 -8.38
C ALA A 11 9.98 -24.06 -9.26
N ILE A 12 8.84 -23.77 -8.63
CA ILE A 12 7.58 -23.50 -9.34
C ILE A 12 7.70 -22.18 -10.11
N LEU A 13 8.14 -21.10 -9.47
CA LEU A 13 8.29 -19.79 -10.13
C LEU A 13 9.32 -19.81 -11.27
N GLN A 14 10.35 -20.66 -11.18
CA GLN A 14 11.29 -20.94 -12.26
C GLN A 14 10.59 -21.62 -13.44
N LYS A 15 9.74 -22.64 -13.18
CA LYS A 15 8.94 -23.31 -14.23
C LYS A 15 8.03 -22.33 -14.97
N TYR A 16 7.51 -21.32 -14.27
CA TYR A 16 6.69 -20.26 -14.83
C TYR A 16 7.49 -19.07 -15.39
N TYR A 17 8.83 -19.16 -15.44
CA TYR A 17 9.72 -18.11 -15.96
C TYR A 17 9.50 -16.74 -15.28
N ILE A 18 9.18 -16.74 -13.99
CA ILE A 18 8.95 -15.53 -13.19
C ILE A 18 10.26 -15.07 -12.55
N THR A 19 10.95 -15.95 -11.84
CA THR A 19 12.26 -15.68 -11.23
C THR A 19 13.08 -16.93 -11.07
N ASP A 20 14.40 -16.78 -11.10
CA ASP A 20 15.40 -17.79 -10.79
C ASP A 20 16.09 -17.55 -9.44
N SER A 21 15.78 -16.44 -8.76
CA SER A 21 16.45 -15.99 -7.55
C SER A 21 15.63 -16.22 -6.29
N GLN A 22 16.17 -17.02 -5.37
CA GLN A 22 15.60 -17.21 -4.03
C GLN A 22 15.51 -15.89 -3.23
N GLN A 23 16.41 -14.94 -3.50
CA GLN A 23 16.39 -13.63 -2.84
C GLN A 23 15.17 -12.81 -3.25
N MET A 24 14.74 -12.92 -4.52
CA MET A 24 13.52 -12.28 -5.00
C MET A 24 12.28 -12.89 -4.35
N VAL A 25 12.21 -14.22 -4.27
CA VAL A 25 11.10 -14.91 -3.59
C VAL A 25 10.98 -14.49 -2.13
N THR A 26 12.09 -14.46 -1.39
CA THR A 26 12.09 -14.01 0.02
C THR A 26 11.83 -12.51 0.18
N ARG A 27 12.16 -11.67 -0.81
CA ARG A 27 11.77 -10.25 -0.85
C ARG A 27 10.26 -10.11 -1.04
N TRP A 28 9.65 -10.82 -1.99
CA TRP A 28 8.21 -10.79 -2.22
C TRP A 28 7.39 -11.28 -1.05
N ILE A 29 7.88 -12.28 -0.32
CA ILE A 29 7.27 -12.73 0.94
C ILE A 29 7.32 -11.62 2.01
N ARG A 30 8.45 -10.91 2.14
CA ARG A 30 8.60 -9.80 3.10
C ARG A 30 7.77 -8.57 2.75
N GLU A 31 7.63 -8.28 1.46
CA GLU A 31 6.78 -7.20 0.93
C GLU A 31 5.29 -7.55 1.00
N GLY A 32 4.93 -8.79 1.34
CA GLY A 32 3.54 -9.25 1.41
C GLY A 32 2.88 -9.51 0.06
N LYS A 33 3.66 -9.54 -1.02
CA LYS A 33 3.18 -9.86 -2.39
C LYS A 33 2.82 -11.34 -2.53
N ILE A 34 3.59 -12.20 -1.86
CA ILE A 34 3.27 -13.62 -1.70
C ILE A 34 2.91 -13.83 -0.24
N ARG A 35 1.67 -14.23 0.04
CA ARG A 35 1.26 -14.53 1.42
C ARG A 35 1.98 -15.77 1.89
N ALA A 36 2.68 -15.65 3.01
CA ALA A 36 3.39 -16.77 3.61
C ALA A 36 3.25 -16.73 5.13
N VAL A 37 3.10 -17.91 5.73
CA VAL A 37 3.10 -18.09 7.17
C VAL A 37 4.51 -18.44 7.61
N ARG A 38 4.99 -17.77 8.66
CA ARG A 38 6.28 -18.09 9.27
C ARG A 38 6.10 -19.32 10.15
N THR A 39 6.88 -20.36 9.92
CA THR A 39 6.89 -21.56 10.78
C THR A 39 7.55 -21.27 12.13
N ASP A 40 7.05 -21.92 13.19
CA ASP A 40 7.58 -21.80 14.56
C ASP A 40 9.06 -22.21 14.66
N ASN A 41 9.49 -23.12 13.79
CA ASN A 41 10.87 -23.53 13.70
C ASN A 41 11.67 -22.56 12.80
N ARG A 42 12.61 -21.83 13.42
CA ARG A 42 13.43 -20.79 12.76
C ARG A 42 14.24 -21.31 11.56
N LYS A 43 14.50 -22.63 11.48
CA LYS A 43 15.20 -23.28 10.36
C LYS A 43 14.28 -23.62 9.17
N ASP A 44 12.98 -23.75 9.38
CA ASP A 44 12.03 -24.18 8.34
C ASP A 44 11.51 -23.03 7.46
N GLY A 45 11.78 -21.79 7.88
CA GLY A 45 11.59 -20.59 7.07
C GLY A 45 10.12 -20.16 6.95
N TYR A 46 9.69 -19.92 5.71
CA TYR A 46 8.32 -19.54 5.36
C TYR A 46 7.61 -20.69 4.66
N ARG A 47 6.29 -20.78 4.87
CA ARG A 47 5.36 -21.67 4.17
C ARG A 47 4.37 -20.83 3.38
N VAL A 48 4.24 -21.12 2.09
CA VAL A 48 3.33 -20.43 1.17
C VAL A 48 2.23 -21.41 0.80
N ALA A 49 0.96 -20.99 0.92
CA ALA A 49 -0.15 -21.83 0.48
C ALA A 49 -0.17 -21.93 -1.06
N GLU A 50 -0.61 -23.08 -1.57
CA GLU A 50 -0.74 -23.30 -3.01
C GLU A 50 -1.58 -22.22 -3.69
N ASP A 51 -2.77 -21.93 -3.16
CA ASP A 51 -3.68 -20.93 -3.73
C ASP A 51 -3.03 -19.54 -3.78
N ASP A 52 -2.39 -19.09 -2.69
CA ASP A 52 -1.71 -17.80 -2.64
C ASP A 52 -0.52 -17.71 -3.62
N LEU A 53 0.15 -18.84 -3.90
CA LEU A 53 1.24 -18.89 -4.88
C LEU A 53 0.71 -18.79 -6.31
N PHE A 54 -0.36 -19.52 -6.63
CA PHE A 54 -0.93 -19.53 -7.98
C PHE A 54 -1.66 -18.23 -8.30
N ASP A 55 -2.33 -17.61 -7.32
CA ASP A 55 -2.86 -16.24 -7.45
C ASP A 55 -1.75 -15.25 -7.84
N PHE A 56 -0.60 -15.34 -7.18
CA PHE A 56 0.56 -14.51 -7.52
C PHE A 56 1.10 -14.81 -8.93
N ILE A 57 1.13 -16.08 -9.35
CA ILE A 57 1.57 -16.47 -10.70
C ILE A 57 0.64 -15.89 -11.76
N GLU A 58 -0.67 -15.97 -11.54
CA GLU A 58 -1.68 -15.44 -12.45
C GLU A 58 -1.62 -13.90 -12.53
N GLU A 59 -1.37 -13.22 -11.40
CA GLU A 59 -1.11 -11.77 -11.39
C GLU A 59 0.15 -11.38 -12.19
N GLN A 60 1.23 -12.16 -12.07
CA GLN A 60 2.49 -11.87 -12.79
C GLN A 60 2.42 -12.26 -14.28
N ARG A 61 1.67 -13.31 -14.61
CA ARG A 61 1.58 -13.90 -15.96
C ARG A 61 0.16 -14.44 -16.21
N PRO A 62 -0.80 -13.57 -16.56
CA PRO A 62 -2.18 -13.98 -16.78
C PRO A 62 -2.30 -15.06 -17.88
N GLY A 63 -3.01 -16.14 -17.59
CA GLY A 63 -3.28 -17.25 -18.51
C GLY A 63 -2.12 -18.21 -18.75
N LEU A 64 -0.94 -17.98 -18.13
CA LEU A 64 0.21 -18.88 -18.29
C LEU A 64 0.00 -20.22 -17.57
N GLU A 65 -0.73 -20.22 -16.44
CA GLU A 65 -1.12 -21.44 -15.74
C GLU A 65 -1.94 -22.36 -16.65
N MET A 66 -2.93 -21.81 -17.35
CA MET A 66 -3.74 -22.55 -18.33
C MET A 66 -2.90 -23.14 -19.46
N VAL A 67 -1.88 -22.42 -19.95
CA VAL A 67 -1.00 -22.92 -21.03
C VAL A 67 -0.07 -24.02 -20.53
N MET A 68 0.52 -23.85 -19.35
CA MET A 68 1.45 -24.81 -18.77
C MET A 68 0.76 -26.11 -18.35
N ASN A 69 -0.46 -26.00 -17.79
CA ASN A 69 -1.22 -27.16 -17.33
C ASN A 69 -2.05 -27.82 -18.47
N GLY A 70 -2.50 -27.04 -19.45
CA GLY A 70 -3.39 -27.50 -20.53
C GLY A 70 -2.68 -27.96 -21.82
N TYR A 71 -1.58 -27.32 -22.22
CA TYR A 71 -0.92 -27.60 -23.51
C TYR A 71 0.43 -28.29 -23.37
N TYR A 72 1.29 -27.86 -22.44
CA TYR A 72 2.67 -28.36 -22.37
C TYR A 72 2.80 -29.83 -21.95
N ASP A 73 2.01 -30.28 -20.97
CA ASP A 73 2.08 -31.67 -20.48
C ASP A 73 1.53 -32.70 -21.49
N HIS A 74 0.56 -32.30 -22.34
CA HIS A 74 0.04 -33.14 -23.42
C HIS A 74 1.00 -33.16 -24.62
N TYR A 75 1.45 -31.99 -25.09
CA TYR A 75 2.25 -31.89 -26.31
C TYR A 75 3.66 -32.48 -26.15
N ILE A 76 4.31 -32.28 -24.99
CA ILE A 76 5.67 -32.81 -24.79
C ILE A 76 5.65 -34.33 -24.63
N LYS A 77 4.62 -34.92 -24.00
CA LYS A 77 4.50 -36.38 -23.88
C LYS A 77 4.29 -37.04 -25.24
N ASP A 78 3.41 -36.50 -26.07
CA ASP A 78 3.11 -37.06 -27.39
C ASP A 78 4.29 -36.92 -28.37
N VAL A 79 4.98 -35.78 -28.37
CA VAL A 79 6.17 -35.58 -29.19
C VAL A 79 7.30 -36.54 -28.77
N ARG A 80 7.52 -36.75 -27.47
CA ARG A 80 8.51 -37.73 -26.99
C ARG A 80 8.16 -39.16 -27.37
N LEU A 81 6.87 -39.53 -27.40
CA LEU A 81 6.45 -40.89 -27.76
C LEU A 81 6.63 -41.19 -29.26
N ASN A 82 6.46 -40.17 -30.12
CA ASN A 82 6.54 -40.33 -31.57
C ASN A 82 7.98 -40.39 -32.09
N LEU A 83 8.94 -39.74 -31.42
CA LEU A 83 10.37 -39.82 -31.74
C LEU A 83 10.97 -41.23 -31.57
N PHE A 84 10.36 -42.12 -30.78
CA PHE A 84 10.84 -43.50 -30.60
C PHE A 84 10.17 -44.53 -31.52
N LYS A 85 9.19 -44.13 -32.36
CA LYS A 85 8.48 -45.07 -33.24
C LYS A 85 9.01 -45.11 -34.67
N GLU A 86 9.74 -44.09 -35.12
CA GLU A 86 10.14 -43.95 -36.53
C GLU A 86 11.43 -44.70 -36.91
N GLU A 87 12.19 -45.28 -35.97
CA GLU A 87 13.42 -46.02 -36.28
C GLU A 87 13.22 -47.49 -36.69
N ASN A 88 11.98 -48.01 -36.70
CA ASN A 88 11.70 -49.41 -37.08
C ASN A 88 10.66 -49.51 -38.21
N SER A 89 11.08 -49.32 -39.45
CA SER A 89 10.35 -49.87 -40.61
C SER A 89 11.33 -50.38 -41.66
N PRO A 90 11.29 -51.67 -42.06
CA PRO A 90 12.20 -52.21 -43.07
C PRO A 90 11.73 -51.82 -44.48
N VAL A 91 12.65 -51.28 -45.28
CA VAL A 91 12.48 -51.05 -46.71
C VAL A 91 12.57 -52.40 -47.44
N LEU A 92 11.48 -52.84 -48.06
CA LEU A 92 11.45 -53.96 -49.02
C LEU A 92 11.73 -53.42 -50.42
N LEU A 93 12.86 -53.84 -50.99
CA LEU A 93 13.16 -53.78 -52.42
C LEU A 93 12.82 -55.15 -53.00
N ASP A 94 11.72 -55.25 -53.75
CA ASP A 94 11.45 -56.44 -54.55
C ASP A 94 12.02 -56.28 -55.96
N LYS A 95 12.48 -57.43 -56.45
CA LYS A 95 13.31 -57.66 -57.62
C LYS A 95 12.49 -57.69 -58.90
N ASP A 96 13.15 -57.30 -59.98
CA ASP A 96 12.76 -57.61 -61.35
C ASP A 96 12.65 -59.13 -61.53
N ASP A 97 11.56 -59.60 -62.15
CA ASP A 97 11.50 -60.85 -62.90
C ASP A 97 10.59 -60.64 -64.12
N GLU A 98 11.11 -61.06 -65.27
CA GLU A 98 10.53 -61.04 -66.62
C GLU A 98 9.39 -62.07 -66.76
N ASP A 99 8.38 -61.80 -67.60
CA ASP A 99 7.99 -62.64 -68.75
C ASP A 99 6.59 -62.30 -69.32
N GLU A 100 6.44 -62.70 -70.58
CA GLU A 100 5.56 -62.28 -71.68
C GLU A 100 4.06 -62.71 -71.65
N ASP A 101 3.29 -61.95 -72.44
CA ASP A 101 2.17 -62.32 -73.35
C ASP A 101 0.67 -62.20 -72.99
N GLU A 102 0.00 -61.45 -73.89
CA GLU A 102 -1.35 -61.55 -74.47
C GLU A 102 -2.63 -61.48 -73.60
N ASP A 103 -3.26 -60.29 -73.54
CA ASP A 103 -4.74 -60.08 -73.61
C ASP A 103 -5.10 -58.58 -73.61
N GLU A 104 -5.03 -57.93 -74.78
CA GLU A 104 -4.87 -56.46 -74.87
C GLU A 104 -6.16 -55.62 -75.08
N GLN A 105 -7.38 -56.17 -74.99
CA GLN A 105 -8.59 -55.38 -75.30
C GLN A 105 -9.68 -55.29 -74.22
N ALA A 106 -9.63 -56.09 -73.15
CA ALA A 106 -10.54 -55.93 -71.99
C ALA A 106 -9.86 -55.33 -70.75
N SER A 107 -8.52 -55.42 -70.65
CA SER A 107 -7.74 -54.92 -69.51
C SER A 107 -7.51 -53.41 -69.53
N ASN A 108 -7.64 -52.74 -70.68
CA ASN A 108 -7.34 -51.31 -70.81
C ASN A 108 -8.44 -50.41 -70.22
N GLU A 109 -9.72 -50.81 -70.25
CA GLU A 109 -10.80 -49.99 -69.70
C GLU A 109 -10.74 -49.91 -68.16
N GLU A 110 -10.46 -51.01 -67.45
CA GLU A 110 -10.26 -50.99 -65.99
C GLU A 110 -9.02 -50.19 -65.59
N LYS A 111 -7.89 -50.38 -66.30
CA LYS A 111 -6.66 -49.60 -66.07
C LYS A 111 -6.86 -48.11 -66.32
N ASP A 112 -7.65 -47.73 -67.33
CA ASP A 112 -7.98 -46.33 -67.60
C ASP A 112 -8.90 -45.72 -66.52
N THR A 113 -9.81 -46.50 -65.94
CA THR A 113 -10.63 -46.04 -64.81
C THR A 113 -9.81 -45.82 -63.53
N GLU A 114 -8.90 -46.74 -63.19
CA GLU A 114 -8.00 -46.59 -62.06
C GLU A 114 -7.02 -45.42 -62.25
N LEU A 115 -6.49 -45.25 -63.47
CA LEU A 115 -5.61 -44.15 -63.82
C LEU A 115 -6.31 -42.78 -63.66
N ASN A 116 -7.59 -42.70 -64.03
CA ASN A 116 -8.38 -41.48 -63.86
C ASN A 116 -8.71 -41.20 -62.38
N ASP A 117 -8.98 -42.23 -61.57
CA ASP A 117 -9.18 -42.08 -60.12
C ASP A 117 -7.89 -41.58 -59.43
N VAL A 118 -6.73 -42.16 -59.77
CA VAL A 118 -5.42 -41.71 -59.26
C VAL A 118 -5.12 -40.27 -59.66
N LYS A 119 -5.41 -39.87 -60.92
CA LYS A 119 -5.27 -38.48 -61.36
C LYS A 119 -6.14 -37.54 -60.53
N SER A 120 -7.39 -37.93 -60.24
CA SER A 120 -8.28 -37.10 -59.40
C SER A 120 -7.72 -36.90 -57.99
N LYS A 121 -7.20 -37.97 -57.37
CA LYS A 121 -6.57 -37.92 -56.05
C LYS A 121 -5.32 -37.04 -56.05
N ILE A 122 -4.49 -37.11 -57.09
CA ILE A 122 -3.31 -36.25 -57.25
C ILE A 122 -3.75 -34.78 -57.27
N THR A 123 -4.76 -34.43 -58.08
CA THR A 123 -5.24 -33.03 -58.12
C THR A 123 -5.81 -32.55 -56.78
N GLU A 124 -6.48 -33.43 -56.03
CA GLU A 124 -6.98 -33.10 -54.70
C GLU A 124 -5.84 -32.87 -53.70
N LEU A 125 -4.79 -33.72 -53.75
CA LEU A 125 -3.60 -33.58 -52.92
C LEU A 125 -2.82 -32.32 -53.26
N GLU A 126 -2.67 -31.97 -54.54
CA GLU A 126 -2.04 -30.72 -54.98
C GLU A 126 -2.80 -29.50 -54.46
N ASN A 127 -4.14 -29.54 -54.49
CA ASN A 127 -4.98 -28.49 -53.92
C ASN A 127 -4.80 -28.37 -52.41
N LYS A 128 -4.80 -29.50 -51.68
CA LYS A 128 -4.54 -29.54 -50.23
C LYS A 128 -3.15 -29.01 -49.90
N PHE A 129 -2.13 -29.40 -50.67
CA PHE A 129 -0.76 -28.93 -50.52
C PHE A 129 -0.67 -27.42 -50.70
N ASN A 130 -1.29 -26.87 -51.74
CA ASN A 130 -1.35 -25.43 -51.99
C ASN A 130 -2.05 -24.66 -50.85
N ILE A 131 -3.13 -25.21 -50.28
CA ILE A 131 -3.82 -24.61 -49.13
C ILE A 131 -2.91 -24.62 -47.89
N LEU A 132 -2.26 -25.76 -47.61
CA LEU A 132 -1.33 -25.89 -46.50
C LEU A 132 -0.15 -24.94 -46.63
N GLN A 133 0.41 -24.79 -47.83
CA GLN A 133 1.53 -23.88 -48.09
C GLN A 133 1.14 -22.42 -47.86
N LYS A 134 -0.07 -22.00 -48.26
CA LYS A 134 -0.61 -20.67 -47.94
C LYS A 134 -0.80 -20.47 -46.44
N SER A 135 -1.33 -21.47 -45.75
CA SER A 135 -1.51 -21.43 -44.29
C SER A 135 -0.16 -21.31 -43.56
N LEU A 136 0.83 -22.08 -43.99
CA LEU A 136 2.18 -22.04 -43.42
C LEU A 136 2.80 -20.65 -43.55
N ASN A 137 2.73 -20.04 -44.74
CA ASN A 137 3.25 -18.70 -44.96
C ASN A 137 2.57 -17.65 -44.07
N LYS A 138 1.25 -17.78 -43.85
CA LYS A 138 0.52 -16.90 -42.94
C LYS A 138 0.99 -17.05 -41.48
N VAL A 139 1.21 -18.28 -41.01
CA VAL A 139 1.72 -18.53 -39.66
C VAL A 139 3.14 -18.00 -39.48
N ILE A 140 4.01 -18.19 -40.48
CA ILE A 140 5.37 -17.63 -40.47
C ILE A 140 5.33 -16.11 -40.31
N GLU A 141 4.44 -15.43 -41.04
CA GLU A 141 4.30 -13.97 -40.95
C GLU A 141 3.77 -13.52 -39.59
N GLN A 142 2.78 -14.23 -39.03
CA GLN A 142 2.29 -13.96 -37.68
C GLN A 142 3.40 -14.15 -36.63
N ASN A 143 4.21 -15.21 -36.74
CA ASN A 143 5.33 -15.45 -35.83
C ASN A 143 6.39 -14.35 -35.90
N LYS A 144 6.70 -13.83 -37.09
CA LYS A 144 7.61 -12.68 -37.24
C LYS A 144 7.10 -11.45 -36.50
N GLN A 145 5.80 -11.16 -36.61
CA GLN A 145 5.18 -10.03 -35.90
C GLN A 145 5.21 -10.20 -34.39
N VAL A 146 4.97 -11.42 -33.88
CA VAL A 146 5.04 -11.73 -32.45
C VAL A 146 6.48 -11.58 -31.93
N LEU A 147 7.48 -12.06 -32.68
CA LEU A 147 8.88 -11.88 -32.31
C LEU A 147 9.25 -10.41 -32.19
N ALA A 148 8.88 -9.58 -33.17
CA ALA A 148 9.13 -8.14 -33.13
C ALA A 148 8.47 -7.45 -31.92
N LYS A 149 7.25 -7.88 -31.53
CA LYS A 149 6.58 -7.38 -30.32
C LYS A 149 7.29 -7.82 -29.04
N ASN A 150 7.74 -9.07 -28.99
CA ASN A 150 8.48 -9.59 -27.83
C ASN A 150 9.80 -8.84 -27.61
N ASP A 151 10.51 -8.49 -28.69
CA ASP A 151 11.74 -7.69 -28.61
C ASP A 151 11.46 -6.30 -28.01
N HIS A 152 10.37 -5.65 -28.42
CA HIS A 152 9.95 -4.38 -27.83
C HIS A 152 9.63 -4.53 -26.34
N HIS A 153 8.89 -5.57 -25.95
CA HIS A 153 8.56 -5.84 -24.54
C HIS A 153 9.80 -6.11 -23.68
N LEU A 154 10.84 -6.72 -24.25
CA LEU A 154 12.11 -6.93 -23.54
C LEU A 154 12.78 -5.59 -23.22
N VAL A 155 12.83 -4.68 -24.19
CA VAL A 155 13.37 -3.31 -24.01
C VAL A 155 12.56 -2.53 -22.97
N ASP A 156 11.23 -2.60 -23.03
CA ASP A 156 10.37 -1.95 -22.04
C ASP A 156 10.61 -2.48 -20.63
N LYS A 157 10.81 -3.81 -20.49
CA LYS A 157 11.11 -4.45 -19.21
C LYS A 157 12.46 -4.00 -18.66
N GLU A 158 13.48 -3.89 -19.50
CA GLU A 158 14.78 -3.35 -19.10
C GLU A 158 14.67 -1.90 -18.62
N MET A 159 13.88 -1.07 -19.33
CA MET A 159 13.63 0.31 -18.95
C MET A 159 12.88 0.43 -17.62
N LEU A 160 11.88 -0.42 -17.39
CA LEU A 160 11.15 -0.50 -16.12
C LEU A 160 12.07 -0.88 -14.95
N ASN A 161 12.98 -1.85 -15.16
CA ASN A 161 13.96 -2.22 -14.14
C ASN A 161 14.90 -1.06 -13.81
N GLN A 162 15.40 -0.34 -14.82
CA GLN A 162 16.23 0.86 -14.59
C GLN A 162 15.48 1.96 -13.84
N LEU A 163 14.18 2.11 -14.11
CA LEU A 163 13.35 3.09 -13.41
C LEU A 163 13.16 2.68 -11.94
N ASN A 164 12.89 1.39 -11.68
CA ASN A 164 12.76 0.86 -10.33
C ASN A 164 14.06 1.04 -9.53
N ASP A 165 15.23 0.77 -10.12
CA ASP A 165 16.52 1.02 -9.46
C ASP A 165 16.71 2.49 -9.07
N LYS A 166 16.24 3.42 -9.91
CA LYS A 166 16.28 4.86 -9.60
C LYS A 166 15.32 5.22 -8.47
N ILE A 167 14.12 4.63 -8.44
CA ILE A 167 13.15 4.81 -7.36
C ILE A 167 13.70 4.29 -6.03
N ASP A 168 14.35 3.12 -6.03
CA ASP A 168 14.97 2.54 -4.84
C ASP A 168 16.06 3.48 -4.29
N ARG A 169 16.94 4.01 -5.15
CA ARG A 169 17.96 5.00 -4.73
C ARG A 169 17.36 6.28 -4.17
N ILE A 170 16.30 6.79 -4.77
CA ILE A 170 15.61 8.00 -4.27
C ILE A 170 14.97 7.71 -2.91
N THR A 171 14.36 6.54 -2.75
CA THR A 171 13.73 6.10 -1.51
C THR A 171 14.76 6.01 -0.38
N GLU A 172 15.93 5.40 -0.64
CA GLU A 172 17.04 5.36 0.31
C GLU A 172 17.54 6.77 0.69
N GLN A 173 17.71 7.66 -0.29
CA GLN A 173 18.14 9.04 -0.03
C GLN A 173 17.13 9.83 0.82
N ILE A 174 15.83 9.63 0.57
CA ILE A 174 14.77 10.27 1.36
C ILE A 174 14.79 9.73 2.79
N ASN A 175 14.88 8.41 2.97
CA ASN A 175 14.92 7.80 4.29
C ASN A 175 16.12 8.30 5.10
N TYR A 176 17.32 8.34 4.51
CA TYR A 176 18.51 8.88 5.17
C TYR A 176 18.33 10.34 5.61
N LYS A 177 17.68 11.16 4.78
CA LYS A 177 17.37 12.55 5.15
C LYS A 177 16.34 12.64 6.28
N ILE A 178 15.31 11.78 6.26
CA ILE A 178 14.29 11.71 7.32
C ILE A 178 14.94 11.31 8.64
N ASP A 179 15.81 10.29 8.64
CA ASP A 179 16.51 9.84 9.84
C ASP A 179 17.39 10.96 10.42
N GLY A 180 18.15 11.65 9.57
CA GLY A 180 18.96 12.80 10.00
C GLY A 180 18.13 13.96 10.57
N ILE A 181 16.96 14.25 9.98
CA ILE A 181 16.05 15.27 10.52
C ILE A 181 15.46 14.81 11.86
N THR A 182 15.13 13.53 11.98
CA THR A 182 14.55 12.94 13.20
C THR A 182 15.55 13.00 14.35
N GLU A 183 16.81 12.67 14.08
CA GLU A 183 17.91 12.77 15.06
C GLU A 183 18.11 14.23 15.50
N GLN A 184 18.20 15.17 14.56
CA GLN A 184 18.31 16.61 14.88
C GLN A 184 17.14 17.14 15.70
N LEU A 185 15.91 16.68 15.43
CA LEU A 185 14.72 17.05 16.18
C LEU A 185 14.76 16.48 17.61
N ASN A 186 15.18 15.23 17.77
CA ASN A 186 15.32 14.60 19.07
C ASN A 186 16.39 15.30 19.91
N ASP A 187 17.55 15.62 19.33
CA ASP A 187 18.62 16.35 20.01
C ASP A 187 18.14 17.71 20.51
N LYS A 188 17.48 18.49 19.64
CA LYS A 188 16.89 19.78 20.02
C LYS A 188 15.81 19.65 21.08
N MET A 189 15.01 18.59 21.01
CA MET A 189 13.95 18.35 22.00
C MET A 189 14.55 18.01 23.36
N GLU A 190 15.66 17.27 23.40
CA GLU A 190 16.38 16.98 24.63
C GLU A 190 17.04 18.23 25.21
N GLU A 191 17.65 19.07 24.35
CA GLU A 191 18.17 20.38 24.75
C GLU A 191 17.06 21.28 25.33
N PHE A 192 15.89 21.33 24.71
CA PHE A 192 14.74 22.06 25.24
C PHE A 192 14.26 21.50 26.59
N LYS A 193 14.21 20.18 26.76
CA LYS A 193 13.86 19.57 28.05
C LYS A 193 14.86 19.93 29.14
N GLU A 194 16.15 19.96 28.83
CA GLU A 194 17.18 20.40 29.77
C GLU A 194 17.03 21.88 30.12
N GLN A 195 16.78 22.74 29.13
CA GLN A 195 16.51 24.16 29.38
C GLN A 195 15.28 24.35 30.29
N ILE A 196 14.20 23.59 30.09
CA ILE A 196 13.01 23.58 30.94
C ILE A 196 13.33 23.07 32.35
N LYS A 197 14.12 22.00 32.49
CA LYS A 197 14.56 21.50 33.81
C LYS A 197 15.38 22.55 34.54
N ASN A 198 16.34 23.19 33.88
CA ASN A 198 17.21 24.19 34.50
C ASN A 198 16.44 25.47 34.88
N THR A 199 15.43 25.88 34.09
CA THR A 199 14.51 26.95 34.50
C THR A 199 13.61 26.54 35.66
N LYS A 200 13.12 25.30 35.71
CA LYS A 200 12.37 24.74 36.86
C LYS A 200 13.22 24.57 38.13
N VAL A 201 14.50 24.23 38.01
CA VAL A 201 15.42 24.09 39.15
C VAL A 201 15.84 25.45 39.69
N ASN A 202 15.99 26.47 38.84
CA ASN A 202 16.14 27.86 39.29
C ASN A 202 14.82 28.49 39.79
N SER A 203 13.70 27.79 39.63
CA SER A 203 12.39 28.13 40.19
C SER A 203 11.87 27.01 41.09
N THR A 204 12.73 26.41 41.93
CA THR A 204 12.27 25.79 43.18
C THR A 204 11.81 26.86 44.17
N SER A 205 10.78 27.61 43.80
CA SER A 205 9.75 28.01 44.74
C SER A 205 8.69 26.92 44.64
N SER A 206 8.62 26.11 45.69
CA SER A 206 7.46 25.36 46.19
C SER A 206 6.36 25.07 45.19
N GLN A 207 5.96 23.80 45.06
CA GLN A 207 4.56 23.47 44.79
C GLN A 207 3.70 24.21 45.83
N LYS A 208 3.33 25.45 45.52
CA LYS A 208 2.27 26.18 46.18
C LYS A 208 1.03 25.69 45.46
N GLU A 209 0.16 25.01 46.19
CA GLU A 209 -1.27 25.21 45.95
C GLU A 209 -1.46 26.72 45.80
N VAL A 210 -1.74 27.20 44.59
CA VAL A 210 -1.99 28.61 44.34
C VAL A 210 -3.40 28.90 44.84
N ASN A 211 -3.53 28.92 46.17
CA ASN A 211 -4.69 29.46 46.86
C ASN A 211 -4.50 30.97 46.92
N ILE A 212 -5.08 31.68 45.95
CA ILE A 212 -5.18 33.12 46.02
C ILE A 212 -6.33 33.42 46.97
N ASN A 213 -5.96 33.60 48.24
CA ASN A 213 -6.88 34.12 49.24
C ASN A 213 -7.29 35.53 48.80
N LEU A 214 -8.59 35.73 48.63
CA LEU A 214 -9.22 37.01 48.35
C LEU A 214 -10.38 37.14 49.33
N THR A 215 -10.20 37.92 50.38
CA THR A 215 -11.27 38.24 51.31
C THR A 215 -12.27 39.20 50.68
N TYR A 216 -13.49 39.25 51.23
CA TYR A 216 -14.51 40.18 50.75
C TYR A 216 -14.07 41.65 50.90
N ASP A 217 -13.34 41.98 51.97
CA ASP A 217 -12.85 43.35 52.19
C ASP A 217 -11.79 43.75 51.16
N GLU A 218 -10.86 42.86 50.82
CA GLU A 218 -9.88 43.08 49.74
C GLU A 218 -10.56 43.21 48.38
N PHE A 219 -11.57 42.37 48.10
CA PHE A 219 -12.38 42.49 46.90
C PHE A 219 -13.11 43.84 46.84
N LYS A 220 -13.71 44.27 47.95
CA LYS A 220 -14.41 45.55 48.06
C LYS A 220 -13.47 46.72 47.81
N ASP A 221 -12.26 46.69 48.36
CA ASP A 221 -11.26 47.74 48.14
C ASP A 221 -10.78 47.80 46.69
N LEU A 222 -10.49 46.65 46.07
CA LEU A 222 -10.13 46.58 44.64
C LEU A 222 -11.26 47.09 43.72
N SER A 223 -12.50 46.92 44.17
CA SER A 223 -13.70 47.30 43.43
C SER A 223 -14.03 48.80 43.52
N LYS A 224 -13.54 49.53 44.53
CA LYS A 224 -13.84 50.98 44.71
C LYS A 224 -13.40 51.81 43.51
N ASP A 225 -12.16 51.63 43.07
CA ASP A 225 -11.62 52.32 41.89
C ASP A 225 -12.41 51.94 40.62
N ILE A 226 -12.75 50.65 40.50
CA ILE A 226 -13.47 50.10 39.34
C ILE A 226 -14.89 50.69 39.26
N LEU A 227 -15.58 50.81 40.39
CA LEU A 227 -16.92 51.40 40.46
C LEU A 227 -16.91 52.92 40.23
N SER A 228 -15.79 53.60 40.47
CA SER A 228 -15.65 55.02 40.09
C SER A 228 -15.37 55.22 38.60
N GLU A 229 -14.77 54.22 37.93
CA GLU A 229 -14.49 54.23 36.49
C GLU A 229 -15.66 53.73 35.63
N LEU A 230 -16.48 52.82 36.16
CA LEU A 230 -17.69 52.34 35.50
C LEU A 230 -18.80 53.36 35.75
N ASP A 231 -19.36 53.94 34.67
CA ASP A 231 -20.49 54.90 34.71
C ASP A 231 -21.82 54.19 35.05
N PHE A 232 -21.82 53.45 36.16
CA PHE A 232 -22.88 52.53 36.55
C PHE A 232 -23.90 53.26 37.44
N GLN A 233 -25.05 53.60 36.85
CA GLN A 233 -26.16 54.29 37.52
C GLN A 233 -26.97 53.33 38.42
N VAL A 234 -26.39 52.91 39.53
CA VAL A 234 -27.11 52.20 40.59
C VAL A 234 -27.10 53.01 41.87
N GLU A 235 -28.26 53.05 42.54
CA GLU A 235 -28.42 53.66 43.87
C GLU A 235 -27.27 53.24 44.77
N GLU A 236 -26.61 54.21 45.41
CA GLU A 236 -25.40 54.00 46.22
C GLU A 236 -25.61 52.90 47.27
N ASN A 237 -26.85 52.77 47.76
CA ASN A 237 -27.32 51.81 48.75
C ASN A 237 -27.34 50.35 48.25
N LYS A 238 -27.39 50.10 46.93
CA LYS A 238 -27.45 48.75 46.33
C LYS A 238 -26.10 48.28 45.77
N LYS A 239 -25.11 49.17 45.64
CA LYS A 239 -23.78 48.82 45.13
C LYS A 239 -23.11 47.75 45.99
N GLU A 240 -23.29 47.84 47.30
CA GLU A 240 -22.71 46.88 48.25
C GLU A 240 -23.36 45.49 48.15
N GLU A 241 -24.67 45.42 47.93
CA GLU A 241 -25.38 44.16 47.72
C GLU A 241 -24.93 43.48 46.41
N HIS A 242 -24.79 44.25 45.33
CA HIS A 242 -24.32 43.73 44.05
C HIS A 242 -22.86 43.25 44.13
N LEU A 243 -21.97 43.99 44.79
CA LEU A 243 -20.60 43.54 45.02
C LEU A 243 -20.55 42.25 45.83
N SER A 244 -21.39 42.10 46.85
CA SER A 244 -21.51 40.85 47.62
C SER A 244 -21.92 39.66 46.73
N LEU A 245 -22.85 39.88 45.80
CA LEU A 245 -23.25 38.86 44.83
C LEU A 245 -22.10 38.49 43.88
N VAL A 246 -21.41 39.47 43.31
CA VAL A 246 -20.25 39.24 42.42
C VAL A 246 -19.18 38.43 43.15
N TYR A 247 -18.85 38.81 44.38
CA TYR A 247 -17.86 38.11 45.20
C TYR A 247 -18.23 36.64 45.42
N LYS A 248 -19.49 36.35 45.76
CA LYS A 248 -19.98 34.97 45.92
C LYS A 248 -19.90 34.14 44.63
N HIS A 249 -19.94 34.79 43.47
CA HIS A 249 -19.80 34.09 42.18
C HIS A 249 -18.36 33.70 41.91
N ILE A 250 -17.39 34.52 42.32
CA ILE A 250 -15.97 34.29 41.99
C ILE A 250 -15.15 33.66 43.11
N ALA A 251 -15.64 33.69 44.36
CA ALA A 251 -14.92 33.20 45.51
C ALA A 251 -15.76 32.27 46.41
N VAL A 252 -15.11 31.26 46.95
CA VAL A 252 -15.62 30.32 47.96
C VAL A 252 -14.57 30.19 49.07
N ASP A 253 -14.98 30.26 50.33
CA ASP A 253 -14.06 30.18 51.50
C ASP A 253 -12.88 31.17 51.44
N ASN A 254 -13.17 32.41 51.02
CA ASN A 254 -12.18 33.47 50.79
C ASN A 254 -11.10 33.12 49.75
N LYS A 255 -11.39 32.21 48.82
CA LYS A 255 -10.49 31.81 47.74
C LYS A 255 -11.19 31.97 46.40
N ILE A 256 -10.46 32.45 45.40
CA ILE A 256 -10.97 32.50 44.03
C ILE A 256 -11.20 31.05 43.57
N LYS A 257 -12.36 30.77 42.96
CA LYS A 257 -12.68 29.44 42.45
C LYS A 257 -11.71 29.05 41.34
N GLU A 258 -11.38 27.76 41.27
CA GLU A 258 -10.45 27.20 40.27
C GLU A 258 -10.88 27.46 38.83
N GLU A 259 -12.19 27.58 38.56
CA GLU A 259 -12.74 27.91 37.23
C GLU A 259 -12.31 29.28 36.69
N PHE A 260 -11.84 30.18 37.56
CA PHE A 260 -11.32 31.50 37.19
C PHE A 260 -9.79 31.55 37.18
N LEU A 261 -9.10 30.40 37.28
CA LEU A 261 -7.65 30.29 37.27
C LEU A 261 -7.19 29.43 36.07
N SER A 262 -6.05 29.78 35.49
CA SER A 262 -5.37 28.96 34.47
C SER A 262 -4.72 27.72 35.10
N ASP A 263 -4.47 26.68 34.29
CA ASP A 263 -3.83 25.41 34.69
C ASP A 263 -2.47 25.62 35.39
N ASP A 264 -1.80 26.74 35.10
CA ASP A 264 -0.52 27.13 35.68
C ASP A 264 -0.65 28.12 36.86
N GLY A 265 -1.86 28.54 37.20
CA GLY A 265 -2.17 29.50 38.26
C GLY A 265 -1.62 30.92 38.03
N THR A 266 -1.07 31.21 36.84
CA THR A 266 -0.41 32.50 36.57
C THR A 266 -1.34 33.54 35.95
N PHE A 267 -2.51 33.10 35.48
CA PHE A 267 -3.52 33.93 34.86
C PHE A 267 -4.89 33.72 35.48
N PHE A 268 -5.69 34.79 35.49
CA PHE A 268 -7.11 34.77 35.81
C PHE A 268 -7.93 34.72 34.53
N ILE A 269 -8.92 33.84 34.49
CA ILE A 269 -9.83 33.65 33.35
C ILE A 269 -11.18 34.26 33.71
N THR A 270 -11.79 35.04 32.83
CA THR A 270 -13.13 35.63 33.04
C THR A 270 -14.26 34.80 32.42
N PRO A 271 -15.54 35.08 32.75
CA PRO A 271 -16.68 34.47 32.06
C PRO A 271 -16.70 34.69 30.54
N LYS A 272 -16.04 35.75 30.04
CA LYS A 272 -15.88 36.04 28.61
C LYS A 272 -14.67 35.33 27.98
N ASN A 273 -13.99 34.45 28.73
CA ASN A 273 -12.77 33.74 28.34
C ASN A 273 -11.56 34.65 28.03
N ASN A 274 -11.50 35.83 28.66
CA ASN A 274 -10.32 36.69 28.64
C ASN A 274 -9.34 36.30 29.74
N GLU A 275 -8.05 36.24 29.40
CA GLU A 275 -6.95 35.94 30.32
C GLU A 275 -6.25 37.21 30.83
N TYR A 276 -6.03 37.29 32.14
CA TYR A 276 -5.37 38.43 32.78
C TYR A 276 -4.24 38.00 33.70
N LYS A 277 -3.08 38.65 33.57
CA LYS A 277 -1.96 38.52 34.53
C LYS A 277 -2.16 39.32 35.81
N GLN A 278 -3.04 40.32 35.78
CA GLN A 278 -3.20 41.30 36.86
C GLN A 278 -4.60 41.17 37.50
N PRO A 279 -4.70 40.94 38.83
CA PRO A 279 -5.99 40.80 39.51
C PRO A 279 -6.93 41.98 39.27
N LYS A 280 -6.42 43.22 39.28
CA LYS A 280 -7.26 44.42 39.09
C LYS A 280 -7.96 44.44 37.72
N ARG A 281 -7.30 43.97 36.65
CA ARG A 281 -7.89 43.91 35.31
C ARG A 281 -8.94 42.83 35.19
N PHE A 282 -8.68 41.67 35.79
CA PHE A 282 -9.65 40.59 35.94
C PHE A 282 -10.89 41.05 36.70
N MET A 283 -10.71 41.67 37.87
CA MET A 283 -11.82 42.18 38.68
C MET A 283 -12.67 43.18 37.92
N LYS A 284 -12.05 44.06 37.12
CA LYS A 284 -12.78 45.04 36.30
C LYS A 284 -13.74 44.37 35.31
N ASP A 285 -13.27 43.39 34.56
CA ASP A 285 -14.09 42.70 33.54
C ASP A 285 -15.15 41.79 34.19
N VAL A 286 -14.82 41.13 35.30
CA VAL A 286 -15.78 40.33 36.09
C VAL A 286 -16.89 41.20 36.65
N ILE A 287 -16.54 42.28 37.35
CA ILE A 287 -17.51 43.21 37.95
C ILE A 287 -18.39 43.79 36.84
N GLN A 288 -17.79 44.23 35.74
CA GLN A 288 -18.54 44.73 34.59
C GLN A 288 -19.50 43.67 34.03
N TYR A 289 -19.04 42.45 33.78
CA TYR A 289 -19.89 41.36 33.25
C TYR A 289 -21.08 41.06 34.16
N TYR A 290 -20.85 40.89 35.46
CA TYR A 290 -21.94 40.55 36.37
C TYR A 290 -22.88 41.74 36.62
N LEU A 291 -22.36 42.98 36.68
CA LEU A 291 -23.20 44.17 36.79
C LEU A 291 -24.05 44.42 35.54
N GLU A 292 -23.50 44.19 34.34
CA GLU A 292 -24.24 44.22 33.07
C GLU A 292 -25.38 43.18 33.05
N ASN A 293 -25.13 41.97 33.59
CA ASN A 293 -26.11 40.89 33.64
C ASN A 293 -27.09 40.96 34.83
N LEU A 294 -26.86 41.83 35.80
CA LEU A 294 -27.73 42.10 36.94
C LEU A 294 -28.77 43.21 36.67
N GLN A 295 -28.61 43.96 35.58
CA GLN A 295 -29.63 44.88 35.10
C GLN A 295 -30.86 44.04 34.67
N PRO A 296 -32.08 44.36 35.14
CA PRO A 296 -33.26 43.65 34.67
C PRO A 296 -33.35 43.84 33.15
N GLN A 297 -33.36 42.73 32.40
CA GLN A 297 -33.78 42.78 31.00
C GLN A 297 -35.18 43.39 30.99
N THR A 298 -35.27 44.57 30.38
CA THR A 298 -36.47 45.41 30.39
C THR A 298 -37.58 44.79 29.56
#